data_AF-A0A8J6BKT4-F1
#
_entry.id   AF-A0A8J6BKT4-F1
#
_cell.length_a   1.000
_cell.length_b   1.000
_cell.length_c   1.000
_cell.angle_alpha   90.00
_cell.angle_beta   90.00
_cell.angle_gamma   90.00
#
_symmetry.space_group_name_H-M   'P 1'
#
loop_
_entity.id
_entity.type
_entity.pdbx_description
1 polymer ?
#
loop_
_entity_poly.entity_id
_entity_poly.type
_entity_poly.pdbx_seq_one_letter_code
_entity_poly.pdbx_strand_id
1 'polypeptide(L)'
;MLSPAELFAVRSREQSLPQRTHGQKDFLPDGSQIQNEKLQICRAERRELLAEEHVERLGSLGAGVWKPEEELVELTLPAGKFWQTMGFTEEGRQCLLPEEAVYLLECGTLQLFYRDLPLSVQEAYENLLSRGPVNLLHYQVYGHLKRLGYIVTRFDPSLLELPYERQINLESHVVSNRKRKRNSRYR
;
A
#
# COMPACT_ATOMS: atom_id res chain seq x y z
N MET A 1 -22.96 5.97 -6.70
CA MET A 1 -23.21 4.52 -6.70
C MET A 1 -23.69 4.15 -8.08
N LEU A 2 -22.96 3.28 -8.78
CA LEU A 2 -23.27 2.85 -10.16
C LEU A 2 -24.48 1.88 -10.15
N SER A 3 -25.24 1.87 -11.24
CA SER A 3 -26.33 0.92 -11.45
C SER A 3 -25.80 -0.50 -11.73
N PRO A 4 -26.62 -1.56 -11.51
CA PRO A 4 -26.20 -2.93 -11.80
C PRO A 4 -25.74 -3.13 -13.25
N ALA A 5 -26.42 -2.52 -14.22
CA ALA A 5 -26.06 -2.64 -15.63
C ALA A 5 -24.69 -1.99 -15.94
N GLU A 6 -24.40 -0.84 -15.34
CA GLU A 6 -23.10 -0.16 -15.47
C GLU A 6 -21.98 -1.00 -14.85
N LEU A 7 -22.21 -1.62 -13.68
CA LEU A 7 -21.24 -2.51 -13.04
C LEU A 7 -20.91 -3.72 -13.93
N PHE A 8 -21.90 -4.30 -14.61
CA PHE A 8 -21.66 -5.38 -15.56
C PHE A 8 -20.88 -4.91 -16.78
N ALA A 9 -21.23 -3.74 -17.35
CA ALA A 9 -20.53 -3.17 -18.49
C ALA A 9 -19.06 -2.89 -18.17
N VAL A 10 -18.76 -2.34 -16.98
CA VAL A 10 -17.38 -2.11 -16.52
C VAL A 10 -16.62 -3.44 -16.36
N ARG A 11 -17.27 -4.48 -15.81
CA ARG A 11 -16.64 -5.80 -15.63
C ARG A 11 -16.29 -6.51 -16.93
N SER A 12 -17.11 -6.33 -17.97
CA SER A 12 -16.92 -6.98 -19.27
C SER A 12 -15.86 -6.28 -20.14
N ARG A 13 -15.27 -5.17 -19.68
CA ARG A 13 -14.20 -4.47 -20.40
C ARG A 13 -12.90 -5.28 -20.37
N GLU A 14 -12.17 -5.19 -21.46
CA GLU A 14 -10.85 -5.79 -21.58
C GLU A 14 -9.85 -5.01 -20.71
N GLN A 15 -9.41 -5.62 -19.59
CA GLN A 15 -8.48 -5.02 -18.64
C GLN A 15 -7.00 -5.19 -19.05
N SER A 16 -6.74 -5.57 -20.31
CA SER A 16 -5.37 -5.68 -20.78
C SER A 16 -4.76 -4.29 -20.88
N LEU A 17 -3.68 -4.05 -20.16
CA LEU A 17 -2.87 -2.87 -20.41
C LEU A 17 -2.48 -2.90 -21.90
N PRO A 18 -2.70 -1.80 -22.66
CA PRO A 18 -2.29 -1.77 -24.05
C PRO A 18 -0.80 -2.09 -24.09
N GLN A 19 -0.43 -2.97 -25.01
CA GLN A 19 0.98 -3.29 -25.21
C GLN A 19 1.73 -1.98 -25.40
N ARG A 20 2.76 -1.75 -24.58
CA ARG A 20 3.65 -0.61 -24.80
C ARG A 20 4.20 -0.74 -26.21
N THR A 21 3.68 0.06 -27.10
CA THR A 21 4.07 0.19 -28.50
C THR A 21 5.52 0.67 -28.63
N HIS A 22 6.14 1.10 -27.53
CA HIS A 22 7.43 1.76 -27.47
C HIS A 22 8.38 1.12 -26.46
N GLY A 23 9.65 0.97 -26.87
CA GLY A 23 10.72 0.45 -26.04
C GLY A 23 11.32 1.55 -25.14
N GLN A 24 12.03 1.16 -24.07
CA GLN A 24 12.71 2.11 -23.18
C GLN A 24 13.72 3.04 -23.90
N LYS A 25 14.25 2.60 -25.05
CA LYS A 25 15.22 3.36 -25.85
C LYS A 25 14.58 4.52 -26.62
N ASP A 26 13.28 4.47 -26.89
CA ASP A 26 12.56 5.51 -27.65
C ASP A 26 12.37 6.82 -26.87
N PHE A 27 12.66 6.80 -25.56
CA PHE A 27 12.54 7.95 -24.65
C PHE A 27 13.83 8.76 -24.49
N LEU A 28 14.94 8.34 -25.13
CA LEU A 28 16.18 9.12 -25.14
C LEU A 28 16.03 10.31 -26.11
N PRO A 29 16.27 11.57 -25.70
CA PRO A 29 16.00 12.73 -26.54
C PRO A 29 16.89 12.73 -27.78
N ASP A 30 16.29 12.61 -28.97
CA ASP A 30 16.95 12.70 -30.28
C ASP A 30 16.70 14.06 -30.96
N GLY A 31 15.77 14.86 -30.44
CA GLY A 31 15.43 16.19 -30.94
C GLY A 31 14.61 16.21 -32.24
N SER A 32 14.19 15.05 -32.73
CA SER A 32 13.43 14.88 -33.96
C SER A 32 11.96 15.26 -33.78
N GLN A 33 11.34 15.82 -34.82
CA GLN A 33 9.89 16.07 -34.86
C GLN A 33 9.10 14.76 -34.74
N ILE A 34 9.60 13.69 -35.37
CA ILE A 34 9.01 12.34 -35.32
C ILE A 34 9.01 11.81 -33.88
N GLN A 35 10.05 12.08 -33.09
CA GLN A 35 10.09 11.68 -31.69
C GLN A 35 9.04 12.43 -30.87
N ASN A 36 8.91 13.75 -31.07
CA ASN A 36 7.92 14.55 -30.36
C ASN A 36 6.49 14.08 -30.63
N GLU A 37 6.16 13.79 -31.89
CA GLU A 37 4.85 13.23 -32.28
C GLU A 37 4.59 11.90 -31.58
N LYS A 38 5.56 10.98 -31.58
CA LYS A 38 5.47 9.70 -30.88
C LYS A 38 5.24 9.90 -29.37
N LEU A 39 6.01 10.78 -28.73
CA LEU A 39 5.86 11.08 -27.30
C LEU A 39 4.49 11.68 -26.96
N GLN A 40 3.91 12.48 -27.86
CA GLN A 40 2.55 13.01 -27.66
C GLN A 40 1.50 11.90 -27.69
N ILE A 41 1.61 10.96 -28.62
CA ILE A 41 0.75 9.77 -28.69
C ILE A 41 0.89 8.96 -27.40
N CYS A 42 2.11 8.61 -26.99
CA CYS A 42 2.37 7.90 -25.73
C CYS A 42 1.71 8.58 -24.52
N ARG A 43 1.82 9.92 -24.45
CA ARG A 43 1.23 10.70 -23.35
C ARG A 43 -0.29 10.69 -23.41
N ALA A 44 -0.88 10.75 -24.60
CA ALA A 44 -2.33 10.68 -24.79
C ALA A 44 -2.87 9.31 -24.36
N GLU A 45 -2.28 8.23 -24.87
CA GLU A 45 -2.62 6.85 -24.47
C GLU A 45 -2.48 6.67 -22.96
N ARG A 46 -1.39 7.17 -22.36
CA ARG A 46 -1.18 7.10 -20.91
C ARG A 46 -2.24 7.89 -20.13
N ARG A 47 -2.64 9.07 -20.60
CA ARG A 47 -3.69 9.87 -19.97
C ARG A 47 -5.05 9.18 -20.04
N GLU A 48 -5.38 8.58 -21.18
CA GLU A 48 -6.62 7.82 -21.36
C GLU A 48 -6.70 6.66 -20.34
N LEU A 49 -5.63 5.86 -20.24
CA LEU A 49 -5.55 4.79 -19.24
C LEU A 49 -5.66 5.27 -17.80
N LEU A 50 -5.07 6.42 -17.47
CA LEU A 50 -5.14 6.99 -16.12
C LEU A 50 -6.50 7.64 -15.83
N ALA A 51 -7.26 8.01 -16.86
CA ALA A 51 -8.60 8.56 -16.74
C ALA A 51 -9.68 7.48 -16.61
N GLU A 52 -9.33 6.21 -16.86
CA GLU A 52 -10.24 5.09 -16.64
C GLU A 52 -10.70 5.03 -15.18
N GLU A 53 -12.01 4.95 -14.98
CA GLU A 53 -12.59 4.79 -13.65
C GLU A 53 -12.33 3.37 -13.12
N HIS A 54 -11.61 3.28 -12.01
CA HIS A 54 -11.36 2.02 -11.33
C HIS A 54 -12.55 1.67 -10.42
N VAL A 55 -13.31 0.64 -10.78
CA VAL A 55 -14.50 0.20 -10.01
C VAL A 55 -14.19 -1.09 -9.28
N GLU A 56 -14.14 -1.01 -7.95
CA GLU A 56 -13.92 -2.15 -7.05
C GLU A 56 -15.22 -2.55 -6.34
N ARG A 57 -15.35 -3.84 -6.00
CA ARG A 57 -16.51 -4.30 -5.22
C ARG A 57 -16.30 -3.96 -3.76
N LEU A 58 -17.32 -3.40 -3.12
CA LEU A 58 -17.31 -3.15 -1.66
C LEU A 58 -16.97 -4.42 -0.85
N GLY A 59 -17.39 -5.60 -1.31
CA GLY A 59 -17.07 -6.87 -0.64
C GLY A 59 -15.65 -7.40 -0.87
N SER A 60 -14.88 -6.85 -1.83
CA SER A 60 -13.44 -7.16 -1.99
C SER A 60 -12.53 -6.16 -1.28
N LEU A 61 -13.07 -5.01 -0.88
CA LEU A 61 -12.35 -3.98 -0.14
C LEU A 61 -12.28 -4.35 1.34
N GLY A 62 -11.08 -4.30 1.89
CA GLY A 62 -10.94 -4.18 3.35
C GLY A 62 -11.51 -2.84 3.80
N ALA A 63 -11.97 -2.76 5.04
CA ALA A 63 -12.31 -1.49 5.68
C ALA A 63 -11.52 -1.35 6.98
N GLY A 64 -11.03 -0.15 7.25
CA GLY A 64 -10.29 0.15 8.46
C GLY A 64 -10.54 1.55 8.98
N VAL A 65 -10.43 1.72 10.29
CA VAL A 65 -10.60 2.98 10.99
C VAL A 65 -9.24 3.49 11.46
N TRP A 66 -8.90 4.71 11.08
CA TRP A 66 -7.70 5.40 11.53
C TRP A 66 -7.89 5.91 12.96
N LYS A 67 -6.96 5.53 13.84
CA LYS A 67 -6.89 5.98 15.22
C LYS A 67 -5.61 6.80 15.43
N PRO A 68 -5.71 8.14 15.47
CA PRO A 68 -4.54 9.00 15.65
C PRO A 68 -3.83 8.80 17.00
N GLU A 69 -4.57 8.40 18.03
CA GLU A 69 -4.05 8.20 19.40
C GLU A 69 -3.09 7.01 19.48
N GLU A 70 -3.35 5.97 18.70
CA GLU A 70 -2.54 4.75 18.64
C GLU A 70 -1.54 4.78 17.47
N GLU A 71 -1.68 5.73 16.55
CA GLU A 71 -1.01 5.80 15.24
C GLU A 71 -1.19 4.52 14.41
N LEU A 72 -2.38 3.91 14.49
CA LEU A 72 -2.71 2.64 13.84
C LEU A 72 -4.04 2.70 13.11
N VAL A 73 -4.17 1.82 12.12
CA VAL A 73 -5.43 1.56 11.43
C VAL A 73 -5.96 0.22 11.90
N GLU A 74 -7.11 0.23 12.57
CA GLU A 74 -7.81 -1.00 12.99
C GLU A 74 -8.74 -1.46 11.86
N LEU A 75 -8.60 -2.69 11.40
CA LEU A 75 -9.46 -3.27 10.39
C LEU A 75 -10.81 -3.69 11.00
N THR A 76 -11.90 -3.21 10.39
CA THR A 76 -13.28 -3.55 10.78
C THR A 76 -13.84 -4.69 9.94
N LEU A 77 -13.41 -4.81 8.69
CA LEU A 77 -13.76 -5.90 7.79
C LEU A 77 -12.58 -6.84 7.56
N PRO A 78 -12.84 -8.14 7.33
CA PRO A 78 -11.79 -9.14 7.24
C PRO A 78 -10.78 -8.81 6.14
N ALA A 79 -9.51 -8.87 6.52
CA ALA A 79 -8.42 -8.62 5.61
C ALA A 79 -8.38 -9.65 4.46
N GLY A 80 -8.20 -9.17 3.23
CA GLY A 80 -8.07 -10.01 2.05
C GLY A 80 -6.70 -10.69 1.96
N LYS A 81 -6.26 -11.01 0.73
CA LYS A 81 -4.95 -11.65 0.47
C LYS A 81 -3.76 -10.86 1.01
N PHE A 82 -3.90 -9.54 1.16
CA PHE A 82 -2.83 -8.66 1.64
C PHE A 82 -2.36 -8.99 3.07
N TRP A 83 -3.21 -9.58 3.91
CA TRP A 83 -2.91 -9.92 5.32
C TRP A 83 -1.76 -10.90 5.50
N GLN A 84 -1.41 -11.64 4.46
CA GLN A 84 -0.26 -12.56 4.50
C GLN A 84 1.08 -11.80 4.54
N THR A 85 1.12 -10.60 3.96
CA THR A 85 2.37 -9.83 3.81
C THR A 85 2.39 -8.53 4.60
N MET A 86 1.25 -8.05 5.09
CA MET A 86 1.08 -6.76 5.75
C MET A 86 0.19 -6.89 7.00
N GLY A 87 0.37 -5.98 7.96
CA GLY A 87 -0.42 -5.93 9.18
C GLY A 87 0.09 -6.84 10.29
N PHE A 88 -0.53 -6.69 11.46
CA PHE A 88 -0.23 -7.46 12.66
C PHE A 88 -1.47 -7.56 13.56
N THR A 89 -1.44 -8.49 14.51
CA THR A 89 -2.51 -8.61 15.50
C THR A 89 -2.07 -7.97 16.82
N GLU A 90 -2.87 -7.04 17.34
CA GLU A 90 -2.69 -6.39 18.64
C GLU A 90 -3.98 -6.56 19.43
N GLU A 91 -3.90 -7.18 20.61
CA GLU A 91 -5.05 -7.46 21.50
C GLU A 91 -6.23 -8.19 20.83
N GLY A 92 -5.94 -9.07 19.86
CA GLY A 92 -6.96 -9.83 19.12
C GLY A 92 -7.61 -9.06 17.95
N ARG A 93 -7.17 -7.82 17.70
CA ARG A 93 -7.62 -6.97 16.60
C ARG A 93 -6.62 -6.97 15.48
N GLN A 94 -7.11 -6.87 14.25
CA GLN A 94 -6.29 -6.76 13.05
C GLN A 94 -5.90 -5.30 12.83
N CYS A 95 -4.62 -4.98 12.96
CA CYS A 95 -4.11 -3.63 12.81
C CYS A 95 -3.12 -3.52 11.65
N LEU A 96 -3.08 -2.35 11.02
CA LEU A 96 -2.13 -1.96 9.98
C LEU A 96 -1.31 -0.77 10.45
N LEU A 97 -0.05 -0.72 9.99
CA LEU A 97 0.78 0.46 10.14
C LEU A 97 0.32 1.57 9.16
N PRO A 98 0.62 2.85 9.46
CA PRO A 98 0.29 3.98 8.60
C PRO A 98 0.72 3.79 7.13
N GLU A 99 1.96 3.37 6.89
CA GLU A 99 2.50 3.15 5.54
C GLU A 99 1.83 1.96 4.82
N GLU A 100 1.45 0.91 5.55
CA GLU A 100 0.75 -0.23 4.98
C GLU A 100 -0.68 0.18 4.57
N ALA A 101 -1.34 0.99 5.40
CA ALA A 101 -2.69 1.47 5.13
C ALA A 101 -2.74 2.44 3.94
N VAL A 102 -1.83 3.41 3.85
CA VAL A 102 -1.75 4.32 2.69
C VAL A 102 -1.46 3.54 1.41
N TYR A 103 -0.58 2.55 1.46
CA TYR A 103 -0.30 1.70 0.31
C TYR A 103 -1.54 0.92 -0.16
N LEU A 104 -2.28 0.31 0.75
CA LEU A 104 -3.49 -0.44 0.42
C LEU A 104 -4.62 0.47 -0.10
N LEU A 105 -4.71 1.70 0.43
CA LEU A 105 -5.63 2.73 -0.02
C LEU A 105 -5.32 3.18 -1.45
N GLU A 106 -4.04 3.40 -1.78
CA GLU A 106 -3.60 3.69 -3.16
C GLU A 106 -3.86 2.55 -4.13
N CYS A 107 -3.65 1.32 -3.68
CA CYS A 107 -3.94 0.15 -4.50
C CYS A 107 -5.44 -0.09 -4.70
N GLY A 108 -6.32 0.69 -4.05
CA GLY A 108 -7.76 0.51 -4.13
C GLY A 108 -8.23 -0.78 -3.48
N THR A 109 -7.53 -1.26 -2.45
CA THR A 109 -7.86 -2.53 -1.75
C THR A 109 -8.35 -2.33 -0.31
N LEU A 110 -8.25 -1.11 0.20
CA LEU A 110 -8.66 -0.71 1.54
C LEU A 110 -9.46 0.58 1.47
N GLN A 111 -10.60 0.62 2.14
CA GLN A 111 -11.34 1.84 2.46
C GLN A 111 -10.99 2.29 3.88
N LEU A 112 -10.48 3.51 3.99
CA LEU A 112 -10.04 4.08 5.26
C LEU A 112 -11.09 5.05 5.79
N PHE A 113 -11.37 5.01 7.09
CA PHE A 113 -12.32 5.90 7.76
C PHE A 113 -11.65 6.66 8.91
N TYR A 114 -12.06 7.90 9.13
CA TYR A 114 -11.70 8.69 10.30
C TYR A 114 -12.94 9.40 10.84
N ARG A 115 -13.29 9.14 12.11
CA ARG A 115 -14.52 9.66 12.74
C ARG A 115 -15.77 9.39 11.88
N ASP A 116 -15.89 8.15 11.43
CA ASP A 116 -16.98 7.66 10.54
C ASP A 116 -17.04 8.31 9.15
N LEU A 117 -16.07 9.13 8.78
CA LEU A 117 -15.96 9.72 7.44
C LEU A 117 -14.92 8.97 6.61
N PRO A 118 -15.22 8.63 5.34
CA PRO A 118 -14.23 8.02 4.46
C PRO A 118 -13.12 9.03 4.17
N LEU A 119 -11.87 8.59 4.29
CA LEU A 119 -10.70 9.40 3.97
C LEU A 119 -10.35 9.26 2.49
N SER A 120 -10.07 10.40 1.86
CA SER A 120 -9.42 10.44 0.55
C SER A 120 -7.95 10.01 0.66
N VAL A 121 -7.36 9.62 -0.48
CA VAL A 121 -5.92 9.32 -0.57
C VAL A 121 -5.10 10.52 -0.07
N GLN A 122 -5.45 11.73 -0.52
CA GLN A 122 -4.75 12.96 -0.12
C GLN A 122 -4.83 13.22 1.38
N GLU A 123 -6.02 13.11 1.99
CA GLU A 123 -6.17 13.26 3.43
C GLU A 123 -5.42 12.16 4.19
N ALA A 124 -5.33 10.95 3.65
CA ALA A 124 -4.54 9.89 4.27
C ALA A 124 -3.05 10.24 4.28
N TYR A 125 -2.50 10.81 3.21
CA TYR A 125 -1.12 11.33 3.20
C TYR A 125 -0.89 12.38 4.29
N GLU A 126 -1.80 13.32 4.44
CA GLU A 126 -1.68 14.38 5.44
C GLU A 126 -1.83 13.83 6.87
N ASN A 127 -2.81 12.98 7.12
CA ASN A 127 -3.11 12.48 8.45
C ASN A 127 -2.15 11.37 8.92
N LEU A 128 -1.76 10.44 8.04
CA LEU A 128 -0.99 9.25 8.41
C LEU A 128 0.53 9.46 8.24
N LEU A 129 0.99 10.27 7.28
CA LEU A 129 2.42 10.41 6.95
C LEU A 129 3.05 11.74 7.35
N SER A 130 2.25 12.77 7.68
CA SER A 130 2.79 14.09 8.04
C SER A 130 3.00 14.29 9.54
N ARG A 131 2.30 13.50 10.38
CA ARG A 131 2.30 13.66 11.85
C ARG A 131 2.96 12.51 12.61
N GLY A 132 3.27 11.42 11.93
CA GLY A 132 3.75 10.18 12.55
C GLY A 132 5.26 9.95 12.44
N PRO A 133 5.75 8.79 12.93
CA PRO A 133 7.16 8.39 12.88
C PRO A 133 7.66 8.09 11.46
N VAL A 134 6.74 7.87 10.51
CA VAL A 134 7.03 7.55 9.12
C VAL A 134 6.71 8.76 8.26
N ASN A 135 7.75 9.35 7.67
CA ASN A 135 7.58 10.47 6.75
C ASN A 135 7.25 10.00 5.32
N LEU A 136 6.95 10.96 4.45
CA LEU A 136 6.68 10.71 3.02
C LEU A 136 7.81 9.96 2.30
N LEU A 137 9.08 10.24 2.61
CA LEU A 137 10.22 9.58 1.97
C LEU A 137 10.29 8.09 2.32
N HIS A 138 10.05 7.73 3.58
CA HIS A 138 9.97 6.34 4.01
C HIS A 138 8.82 5.62 3.29
N TYR A 139 7.68 6.28 3.15
CA TYR A 139 6.56 5.75 2.38
C TYR A 139 6.91 5.53 0.90
N GLN A 140 7.61 6.46 0.26
CA GLN A 140 8.05 6.30 -1.13
C GLN A 140 8.94 5.06 -1.31
N VAL A 141 9.89 4.84 -0.39
CA VAL A 141 10.74 3.63 -0.39
C VAL A 141 9.90 2.38 -0.13
N TYR A 142 9.03 2.40 0.88
CA TYR A 142 8.12 1.31 1.21
C TYR A 142 7.28 0.90 0.00
N GLY A 143 6.55 1.86 -0.60
CA GLY A 143 5.69 1.62 -1.75
C GLY A 143 6.45 1.13 -2.98
N HIS A 144 7.67 1.65 -3.21
CA HIS A 144 8.52 1.16 -4.30
C HIS A 144 8.90 -0.31 -4.11
N LEU A 145 9.40 -0.69 -2.94
CA LEU A 145 9.77 -2.07 -2.62
C LEU A 145 8.54 -3.01 -2.65
N LYS A 146 7.39 -2.56 -2.15
CA LYS A 146 6.14 -3.33 -2.22
C LYS A 146 5.69 -3.58 -3.67
N ARG A 147 5.77 -2.58 -4.54
CA ARG A 147 5.45 -2.73 -5.98
C ARG A 147 6.40 -3.69 -6.71
N LEU A 148 7.63 -3.83 -6.24
CA LEU A 148 8.58 -4.84 -6.74
C LEU A 148 8.30 -6.26 -6.21
N GLY A 149 7.36 -6.42 -5.28
CA GLY A 149 6.98 -7.71 -4.71
C GLY A 149 7.75 -8.08 -3.44
N TYR A 150 8.55 -7.18 -2.87
CA TYR A 150 9.21 -7.43 -1.59
C TYR A 150 8.22 -7.40 -0.42
N ILE A 151 8.56 -8.13 0.63
CA ILE A 151 7.87 -8.09 1.91
C ILE A 151 8.64 -7.14 2.82
N VAL A 152 8.07 -5.96 3.02
CA VAL A 152 8.71 -4.88 3.79
C VAL A 152 8.11 -4.84 5.19
N THR A 153 8.97 -4.83 6.20
CA THR A 153 8.59 -4.76 7.61
C THR A 153 9.39 -3.66 8.30
N ARG A 154 8.81 -3.02 9.32
CA ARG A 154 9.59 -2.13 10.18
C ARG A 154 10.71 -2.92 10.84
N PHE A 155 11.89 -2.31 10.86
CA PHE A 155 13.03 -2.86 11.55
C PHE A 155 12.79 -2.81 13.06
N ASP A 156 13.00 -3.95 13.73
CA ASP A 156 12.91 -4.07 15.18
C ASP A 156 14.31 -4.42 15.72
N PRO A 157 14.97 -3.48 16.42
CA PRO A 157 16.29 -3.72 16.99
C PRO A 157 16.32 -4.88 17.99
N SER A 158 15.20 -5.21 18.63
CA SER A 158 15.14 -6.32 19.60
C SER A 158 15.27 -7.71 18.96
N LEU A 159 15.13 -7.80 17.64
CA LEU A 159 15.41 -9.02 16.87
C LEU A 159 16.90 -9.19 16.54
N LEU A 160 17.70 -8.13 16.70
CA LEU A 160 19.14 -8.26 16.62
C LEU A 160 19.67 -8.77 17.96
N GLU A 161 19.86 -10.08 18.06
CA GLU A 161 20.79 -10.61 19.06
C GLU A 161 22.18 -10.07 18.71
N LEU A 162 22.67 -9.08 19.46
CA LEU A 162 24.00 -8.54 19.22
C LEU A 162 25.04 -9.64 19.51
N PRO A 163 26.14 -9.75 18.73
CA PRO A 163 27.13 -10.82 18.92
C PRO A 163 27.70 -10.89 20.35
N TYR A 164 27.74 -9.75 21.04
CA TYR A 164 28.19 -9.68 22.43
C TYR A 164 27.17 -10.25 23.43
N GLU A 165 25.86 -10.14 23.17
CA GLU A 165 24.80 -10.64 24.06
C GLU A 165 24.81 -12.17 24.14
N ARG A 166 25.15 -12.83 23.02
CA ARG A 166 25.39 -14.28 22.94
C ARG A 166 26.56 -14.74 23.82
N GLN A 167 27.56 -13.88 24.00
CA GLN A 167 28.77 -14.23 24.77
C GLN A 167 28.55 -14.13 26.29
N ILE A 168 27.63 -13.27 26.73
CA ILE A 168 27.41 -13.01 28.17
C ILE A 168 26.16 -13.71 28.73
N ASN A 169 25.48 -14.54 27.93
CA ASN A 169 24.27 -15.29 28.33
C ASN A 169 23.26 -14.40 29.08
N LEU A 170 23.14 -13.14 28.63
CA LEU A 170 22.15 -12.22 29.18
C LEU A 170 20.79 -12.74 28.70
N GLU A 171 20.03 -13.35 29.61
CA GLU A 171 18.62 -13.57 29.34
C GLU A 171 18.02 -12.21 29.02
N SER A 172 17.50 -12.06 27.80
CA SER A 172 16.90 -10.84 27.31
C SER A 172 15.60 -10.58 28.10
N HIS A 173 15.75 -10.00 29.30
CA HIS A 173 14.69 -9.35 30.05
C HIS A 173 14.29 -8.04 29.35
N VAL A 174 14.01 -8.12 28.05
CA VAL A 174 13.36 -7.03 27.33
C VAL A 174 11.88 -7.15 27.66
N VAL A 175 11.46 -6.23 28.51
CA VAL A 175 10.09 -5.94 28.94
C VAL A 175 9.08 -6.38 27.88
N SER A 176 8.19 -7.28 28.29
CA SER A 176 7.02 -7.76 27.57
C SER A 176 6.00 -6.64 27.35
N ASN A 177 6.35 -5.58 26.62
CA ASN A 177 5.38 -4.61 26.16
C ASN A 177 5.05 -4.88 24.69
N ARG A 178 3.85 -5.45 24.51
CA ARG A 178 3.14 -5.55 23.23
C ARG A 178 3.91 -6.29 22.14
N LYS A 179 4.11 -7.61 22.33
CA LYS A 179 4.46 -8.49 21.21
C LYS A 179 3.32 -8.49 20.19
N ARG A 180 3.41 -7.60 19.20
CA ARG A 180 2.57 -7.59 18.00
C ARG A 180 2.80 -8.92 17.29
N LYS A 181 1.87 -9.87 17.48
CA LYS A 181 1.97 -11.19 16.87
C LYS A 181 1.64 -11.04 15.40
N ARG A 182 2.67 -11.10 14.57
CA ARG A 182 2.53 -11.16 13.11
C ARG A 182 2.31 -12.63 12.72
N ASN A 183 1.41 -12.87 11.79
CA ASN A 183 1.23 -14.20 11.21
C ASN A 183 2.40 -14.50 10.27
N SER A 184 3.55 -14.89 10.84
CA SER A 184 4.64 -15.46 10.06
C SER A 184 4.31 -16.92 9.77
N ARG A 185 3.74 -17.18 8.59
CA ARG A 185 3.73 -18.50 7.96
C ARG A 185 4.54 -18.39 6.67
N TYR A 186 5.86 -18.41 6.78
CA TYR A 186 6.73 -18.72 5.66
C TYR A 186 7.18 -20.17 5.80
N ARG A 187 6.81 -20.99 4.81
CA ARG A 187 7.40 -22.31 4.53
C ARG A 187 8.43 -22.14 3.44
#